data_AF-A0AAJ6VXA3-F1
#
_entry.id   AF-A0AAJ6VXA3-F1
#
_cell.length_a   1.000
_cell.length_b   1.000
_cell.length_c   1.000
_cell.angle_alpha   90.00
_cell.angle_beta   90.00
_cell.angle_gamma   90.00
#
_symmetry.space_group_name_H-M   'P 1'
#
loop_
_entity.id
_entity.type
_entity.pdbx_description
1 polymer ?
#
loop_
_entity_poly.entity_id
_entity_poly.type
_entity_poly.pdbx_seq_one_letter_code
_entity_poly.pdbx_strand_id
1 'polypeptide(L)'
;MKSSGSFREQVATVSSWFDQWNPCEQTVALYSLLKKLGPVQGRFLGLCLSQQGLQASKDMKINEQNANDPGFVRGLDSASQLVVHLPLLRPGNDNAKQVYLEQIPIALSTAVDTCLEVEEARQLLSYALIHPALGSEERRALGLWLKHLEHCIASPQITHDSTNNNNNKHINVNHNNNNNNIINNNNNNSNNMNNNNNINNSINYDPAMKDVTGWLKTLRLHKYSPLLMSMSYDQMLMLNEDQLEAHNVTQGARNKLILNIKKLQQRQMRLQALQKDIECGNGDLKQIIEEVRSILVTPMKAYPQEPVPLQDDDIPREITRVLAKICSTLLTSPVFDHSLVPAYVQLLDRCLAHDQFCQTLKRRIYSWKQQIAKFGARRRPYTLPWMSKDMPGVPSRTANTLPFGTRPSNIVDPDYEDRLESLCLSVTEHAIGDTFHS
;
A
#
# COMPACT_ATOMS: atom_id res chain seq x y z
N MET A 1 -16.50 22.60 34.61
CA MET A 1 -15.17 22.00 34.39
C MET A 1 -15.33 20.49 34.45
N LYS A 2 -14.83 19.72 33.48
CA LYS A 2 -14.81 18.24 33.57
C LYS A 2 -14.08 17.84 34.86
N SER A 3 -14.47 16.75 35.51
CA SER A 3 -13.86 16.35 36.79
C SER A 3 -12.34 16.25 36.63
N SER A 4 -11.58 16.78 37.60
CA SER A 4 -10.11 16.79 37.58
C SER A 4 -9.50 15.39 37.45
N GLY A 5 -10.22 14.34 37.89
CA GLY A 5 -9.86 12.94 37.65
C GLY A 5 -9.92 12.54 36.17
N SER A 6 -11.00 12.90 35.46
CA SER A 6 -11.18 12.56 34.04
C SER A 6 -10.15 13.25 33.13
N PHE A 7 -9.75 14.48 33.44
CA PHE A 7 -8.70 15.15 32.67
C PHE A 7 -7.31 14.55 32.93
N ARG A 8 -6.98 14.21 34.18
CA ARG A 8 -5.70 13.57 34.51
C ARG A 8 -5.55 12.22 33.80
N GLU A 9 -6.62 11.43 33.73
CA GLU A 9 -6.66 10.16 32.99
C GLU A 9 -6.50 10.37 31.47
N GLN A 10 -7.13 11.38 30.89
CA GLN A 10 -6.95 11.74 29.48
C GLN A 10 -5.50 12.13 29.18
N VAL A 11 -4.89 12.94 30.04
CA VAL A 11 -3.47 13.33 29.90
C VAL A 11 -2.58 12.10 30.02
N ALA A 12 -2.81 11.24 31.02
CA ALA A 12 -2.02 10.01 31.20
C ALA A 12 -2.12 9.07 29.99
N THR A 13 -3.31 8.97 29.38
CA THR A 13 -3.53 8.16 28.16
C THR A 13 -2.74 8.73 26.99
N VAL A 14 -2.80 10.04 26.76
CA VAL A 14 -2.07 10.71 25.68
C VAL A 14 -0.56 10.61 25.90
N SER A 15 -0.08 10.77 27.13
CA SER A 15 1.33 10.57 27.48
C SER A 15 1.79 9.15 27.19
N SER A 16 0.99 8.13 27.54
CA SER A 16 1.31 6.74 27.22
C SER A 16 1.42 6.47 25.72
N TRP A 17 0.60 7.11 24.88
CA TRP A 17 0.74 7.00 23.42
C TRP A 17 1.99 7.72 22.93
N PHE A 18 2.27 8.90 23.47
CA PHE A 18 3.42 9.71 23.10
C PHE A 18 4.74 8.99 23.37
N ASP A 19 4.84 8.26 24.49
CA ASP A 19 6.02 7.47 24.87
C ASP A 19 6.28 6.27 23.93
N GLN A 20 5.27 5.80 23.18
CA GLN A 20 5.39 4.69 22.24
C GLN A 20 5.82 5.13 20.84
N TRP A 21 5.66 6.41 20.52
CA TRP A 21 5.99 6.97 19.21
C TRP A 21 7.48 7.28 19.10
N ASN A 22 8.03 7.12 17.89
CA ASN A 22 9.40 7.54 17.62
C ASN A 22 9.53 9.09 17.58
N PRO A 23 10.74 9.66 17.61
CA PRO A 23 10.92 11.13 17.63
C PRO A 23 10.28 11.87 16.44
N CYS A 24 10.22 11.24 15.26
CA CYS A 24 9.57 11.82 14.08
C CYS A 24 8.05 11.90 14.29
N GLU A 25 7.44 10.80 14.71
CA GLU A 25 6.00 10.71 15.01
C GLU A 25 5.58 11.66 16.13
N GLN A 26 6.37 11.73 17.20
CA GLN A 26 6.19 12.70 18.27
C GLN A 26 6.19 14.14 17.73
N THR A 27 7.14 14.46 16.83
CA THR A 27 7.24 15.80 16.23
C THR A 27 6.04 16.12 15.35
N VAL A 28 5.62 15.18 14.49
CA VAL A 28 4.45 15.34 13.61
C VAL A 28 3.17 15.51 14.43
N ALA A 29 2.96 14.69 15.46
CA ALA A 29 1.81 14.78 16.34
C ALA A 29 1.76 16.13 17.08
N LEU A 30 2.88 16.58 17.66
CA LEU A 30 2.96 17.88 18.30
C LEU A 30 2.73 19.02 17.32
N TYR A 31 3.28 18.95 16.11
CA TYR A 31 3.08 19.95 15.07
C TYR A 31 1.58 20.10 14.73
N SER A 32 0.87 19.00 14.49
CA SER A 32 -0.58 18.98 14.25
C SER A 32 -1.39 19.53 15.42
N LEU A 33 -0.97 19.27 16.66
CA LEU A 33 -1.64 19.82 17.85
C LEU A 33 -1.36 21.33 18.02
N LEU A 34 -0.12 21.78 17.78
CA LEU A 34 0.28 23.19 17.85
C LEU A 34 -0.49 24.05 16.86
N LYS A 35 -0.76 23.55 15.65
CA LYS A 35 -1.59 24.26 14.65
C LYS A 35 -3.02 24.55 15.12
N LYS A 36 -3.55 23.77 16.07
CA LYS A 36 -4.90 23.94 16.64
C LYS A 36 -4.95 24.95 17.78
N LEU A 37 -3.82 25.44 18.24
CA LEU A 37 -3.76 26.40 19.35
C LEU A 37 -4.05 27.83 18.89
N GLY A 38 -4.67 28.61 19.78
CA GLY A 38 -4.79 30.05 19.58
C GLY A 38 -3.42 30.75 19.67
N PRO A 39 -3.30 31.98 19.12
CA PRO A 39 -2.02 32.69 19.04
C PRO A 39 -1.39 32.98 20.41
N VAL A 40 -2.23 33.20 21.43
CA VAL A 40 -1.76 33.43 22.82
C VAL A 40 -1.16 32.15 23.40
N GLN A 41 -1.82 31.01 23.23
CA GLN A 41 -1.34 29.72 23.71
C GLN A 41 -0.07 29.28 22.97
N GLY A 42 -0.01 29.49 21.64
CA GLY A 42 1.20 29.24 20.86
C GLY A 42 2.37 30.12 21.32
N ARG A 43 2.12 31.40 21.60
CA ARG A 43 3.15 32.31 22.15
C ARG A 43 3.64 31.86 23.53
N PHE A 44 2.73 31.44 24.40
CA PHE A 44 3.07 30.90 25.72
C PHE A 44 3.99 29.67 25.61
N LEU A 45 3.63 28.69 24.78
CA LEU A 45 4.45 27.50 24.58
C LEU A 45 5.82 27.83 23.96
N GLY A 46 5.88 28.80 23.04
CA GLY A 46 7.16 29.28 22.49
C GLY A 46 8.09 29.87 23.56
N LEU A 47 7.54 30.58 24.55
CA LEU A 47 8.30 31.07 25.70
C LEU A 47 8.75 29.91 26.60
N CYS A 48 7.89 28.93 26.87
CA CYS A 48 8.26 27.74 27.63
C CYS A 48 9.43 26.99 26.99
N LEU A 49 9.39 26.76 25.68
CA LEU A 49 10.46 26.08 24.93
C LEU A 49 11.77 26.87 24.96
N SER A 50 11.69 28.20 24.89
CA SER A 50 12.86 29.10 24.96
C SER A 50 13.50 29.14 26.36
N GLN A 51 12.68 29.08 27.42
CA GLN A 51 13.14 29.19 28.81
C GLN A 51 13.55 27.85 29.43
N GLN A 52 12.87 26.76 29.09
CA GLN A 52 13.25 25.42 29.55
C GLN A 52 14.59 24.97 29.00
N GLY A 53 15.14 25.68 28.01
CA GLY A 53 16.48 25.50 27.48
C GLY A 53 16.76 24.02 27.32
N LEU A 54 16.32 23.42 26.21
CA LEU A 54 17.00 22.21 25.75
C LEU A 54 18.48 22.60 25.74
N GLN A 55 19.24 22.15 26.75
CA GLN A 55 20.64 22.46 26.89
C GLN A 55 21.26 21.83 25.67
N ALA A 56 21.42 22.63 24.62
CA ALA A 56 21.86 22.12 23.34
C ALA A 56 23.24 21.53 23.61
N SER A 57 23.30 20.19 23.58
CA SER A 57 24.57 19.50 23.75
C SER A 57 25.52 20.02 22.67
N LYS A 58 26.82 19.85 22.88
CA LYS A 58 27.80 20.23 21.84
C LYS A 58 27.43 19.58 20.50
N ASP A 59 26.92 18.35 20.53
CA ASP A 59 26.50 17.60 19.34
C ASP A 59 25.29 18.23 18.64
N MET A 60 24.29 18.72 19.38
CA MET A 60 23.14 19.40 18.79
C MET A 60 23.55 20.67 18.04
N LYS A 61 24.46 21.47 18.62
CA LYS A 61 24.96 22.70 17.98
C LYS A 61 25.76 22.40 16.72
N ILE A 62 26.57 21.34 16.74
CA ILE A 62 27.34 20.88 15.58
C ILE A 62 26.37 20.41 14.49
N ASN A 63 25.37 19.61 14.84
CA ASN A 63 24.36 19.13 13.88
C ASN A 63 23.56 20.27 13.27
N GLU A 64 23.21 21.30 14.04
CA GLU A 64 22.54 22.50 13.52
C GLU A 64 23.44 23.30 12.58
N GLN A 65 24.74 23.39 12.88
CA GLN A 65 25.69 24.07 12.00
C GLN A 65 25.86 23.30 10.68
N ASN A 66 26.03 21.99 10.75
CA ASN A 66 26.16 21.09 9.61
C ASN A 66 24.89 21.08 8.74
N ALA A 67 23.70 21.05 9.35
CA ALA A 67 22.42 21.12 8.64
C ALA A 67 22.22 22.41 7.84
N ASN A 68 22.98 23.46 8.15
CA ASN A 68 22.89 24.75 7.49
C ASN A 68 24.11 25.06 6.60
N ASP A 69 25.03 24.11 6.43
CA ASP A 69 26.18 24.20 5.53
C ASP A 69 25.91 23.44 4.22
N PRO A 70 25.74 24.12 3.08
CA PRO A 70 25.48 23.48 1.79
C PRO A 70 26.57 22.49 1.36
N GLY A 71 27.83 22.72 1.75
CA GLY A 71 28.96 21.84 1.42
C GLY A 71 28.88 20.53 2.18
N PHE A 72 28.50 20.59 3.45
CA PHE A 72 28.27 19.40 4.28
C PHE A 72 27.06 18.61 3.78
N VAL A 73 25.92 19.28 3.57
CA VAL A 73 24.67 18.62 3.16
C VAL A 73 24.81 17.90 1.81
N ARG A 74 25.63 18.43 0.90
CA ARG A 74 25.89 17.79 -0.40
C ARG A 74 26.61 16.44 -0.28
N GLY A 75 27.30 16.21 0.82
CA GLY A 75 27.98 14.94 1.11
C GLY A 75 27.07 13.89 1.74
N LEU A 76 25.80 14.21 2.03
CA LEU A 76 24.85 13.26 2.61
C LEU A 76 24.15 12.49 1.49
N ASP A 77 24.26 11.16 1.51
CA ASP A 77 23.83 10.28 0.42
C ASP A 77 22.65 9.35 0.79
N SER A 78 22.32 9.29 2.08
CA SER A 78 21.40 8.32 2.67
C SER A 78 20.27 8.99 3.43
N ALA A 79 19.14 8.28 3.56
CA ALA A 79 17.98 8.82 4.25
C ALA A 79 18.27 8.96 5.75
N SER A 80 18.96 7.99 6.33
CA SER A 80 19.36 8.00 7.75
C SER A 80 20.16 9.26 8.14
N GLN A 81 21.10 9.67 7.29
CA GLN A 81 21.89 10.89 7.51
C GLN A 81 21.05 12.17 7.38
N LEU A 82 20.21 12.24 6.34
CA LEU A 82 19.40 13.43 6.07
C LEU A 82 18.34 13.67 7.16
N VAL A 83 17.77 12.61 7.74
CA VAL A 83 16.75 12.69 8.83
C VAL A 83 17.27 13.43 10.05
N VAL A 84 18.56 13.27 10.39
CA VAL A 84 19.17 13.91 11.56
C VAL A 84 19.33 15.42 11.36
N HIS A 85 19.55 15.86 10.13
CA HIS A 85 19.91 17.23 9.82
C HIS A 85 18.75 18.08 9.30
N LEU A 86 17.83 17.52 8.50
CA LEU A 86 16.72 18.27 7.91
C LEU A 86 15.87 19.05 8.94
N PRO A 87 15.52 18.50 10.13
CA PRO A 87 14.75 19.24 11.14
C PRO A 87 15.46 20.49 11.69
N LEU A 88 16.78 20.59 11.52
CA LEU A 88 17.61 21.68 12.01
C LEU A 88 17.90 22.73 10.92
N LEU A 89 17.37 22.56 9.71
CA LEU A 89 17.48 23.55 8.63
C LEU A 89 16.76 24.84 9.04
N ARG A 90 17.45 25.97 8.99
CA ARG A 90 16.86 27.25 9.35
C ARG A 90 15.98 27.81 8.22
N PRO A 91 14.75 28.27 8.50
CA PRO A 91 13.97 29.04 7.54
C PRO A 91 14.77 30.26 7.04
N GLY A 92 14.78 30.46 5.72
CA GLY A 92 15.52 31.54 5.06
C GLY A 92 16.94 31.19 4.62
N ASN A 93 17.48 30.01 4.97
CA ASN A 93 18.73 29.52 4.40
C ASN A 93 18.50 28.85 3.05
N ASP A 94 18.29 29.66 2.01
CA ASP A 94 17.93 29.16 0.68
C ASP A 94 19.05 28.32 0.04
N ASN A 95 20.32 28.60 0.34
CA ASN A 95 21.45 27.85 -0.19
C ASN A 95 21.45 26.39 0.29
N ALA A 96 21.29 26.17 1.60
CA ALA A 96 21.21 24.82 2.14
C ALA A 96 19.91 24.12 1.71
N LYS A 97 18.79 24.86 1.67
CA LYS A 97 17.50 24.35 1.20
C LYS A 97 17.58 23.77 -0.22
N GLN A 98 18.23 24.47 -1.15
CA GLN A 98 18.40 23.98 -2.52
C GLN A 98 19.13 22.64 -2.56
N VAL A 99 20.20 22.49 -1.77
CA VAL A 99 20.93 21.21 -1.68
C VAL A 99 20.06 20.10 -1.11
N TYR A 100 19.24 20.36 -0.08
CA TYR A 100 18.27 19.38 0.41
C TYR A 100 17.25 18.96 -0.65
N LEU A 101 16.75 19.89 -1.47
CA LEU A 101 15.81 19.58 -2.54
C LEU A 101 16.43 18.74 -3.67
N GLU A 102 17.75 18.78 -3.83
CA GLU A 102 18.51 17.90 -4.71
C GLU A 102 18.74 16.51 -4.07
N GLN A 103 19.11 16.46 -2.78
CA GLN A 103 19.50 15.21 -2.10
C GLN A 103 18.31 14.35 -1.67
N ILE A 104 17.21 14.96 -1.20
CA ILE A 104 16.04 14.20 -0.72
C ILE A 104 15.50 13.25 -1.80
N PRO A 105 15.24 13.67 -3.06
CA PRO A 105 14.79 12.75 -4.11
C PRO A 105 15.76 11.61 -4.39
N ILE A 106 17.07 11.84 -4.28
CA ILE A 106 18.10 10.80 -4.51
C ILE A 106 18.04 9.75 -3.40
N ALA A 107 18.00 10.18 -2.14
CA ALA A 107 17.88 9.29 -0.99
C ALA A 107 16.54 8.51 -1.03
N LEU A 108 15.44 9.18 -1.40
CA LEU A 108 14.14 8.54 -1.56
C LEU A 108 14.13 7.51 -2.70
N SER A 109 14.72 7.83 -3.87
CA SER A 109 14.85 6.87 -4.98
C SER A 109 15.68 5.66 -4.56
N THR A 110 16.82 5.91 -3.91
CA THR A 110 17.71 4.83 -3.44
C THR A 110 16.99 3.92 -2.46
N ALA A 111 16.24 4.47 -1.51
CA ALA A 111 15.44 3.68 -0.57
C ALA A 111 14.32 2.88 -1.26
N VAL A 112 13.70 3.44 -2.30
CA VAL A 112 12.67 2.76 -3.09
C VAL A 112 13.26 1.62 -3.93
N ASP A 113 14.39 1.87 -4.59
CA ASP A 113 15.03 0.94 -5.54
C ASP A 113 15.75 -0.20 -4.82
N THR A 114 16.44 0.11 -3.71
CA THR A 114 17.20 -0.88 -2.92
C THR A 114 16.37 -1.54 -1.84
N CYS A 115 15.23 -0.94 -1.47
CA CYS A 115 14.41 -1.35 -0.32
C CYS A 115 15.15 -1.28 1.03
N LEU A 116 16.25 -0.53 1.11
CA LEU A 116 16.99 -0.25 2.35
C LEU A 116 16.59 1.12 2.91
N GLU A 117 16.71 1.31 4.24
CA GLU A 117 16.40 2.57 4.94
C GLU A 117 15.00 3.15 4.66
N VAL A 118 14.02 2.28 4.41
CA VAL A 118 12.66 2.71 4.02
C VAL A 118 11.98 3.51 5.14
N GLU A 119 12.27 3.17 6.39
CA GLU A 119 11.72 3.82 7.56
C GLU A 119 12.35 5.21 7.78
N GLU A 120 13.65 5.35 7.57
CA GLU A 120 14.33 6.64 7.59
C GLU A 120 13.89 7.52 6.41
N ALA A 121 13.69 6.94 5.22
CA ALA A 121 13.13 7.65 4.07
C ALA A 121 11.71 8.16 4.34
N ARG A 122 10.91 7.38 5.08
CA ARG A 122 9.58 7.76 5.55
C ARG A 122 9.63 8.94 6.53
N GLN A 123 10.54 8.89 7.51
CA GLN A 123 10.74 9.97 8.47
C GLN A 123 11.26 11.24 7.79
N LEU A 124 12.18 11.10 6.84
CA LEU A 124 12.75 12.20 6.05
C LEU A 124 11.64 12.95 5.32
N LEU A 125 10.77 12.19 4.64
CA LEU A 125 9.66 12.75 3.91
C LEU A 125 8.64 13.40 4.86
N SER A 126 8.36 12.78 6.01
CA SER A 126 7.45 13.35 7.03
C SER A 126 7.96 14.71 7.52
N TYR A 127 9.24 14.81 7.85
CA TYR A 127 9.86 16.09 8.20
C TYR A 127 9.77 17.11 7.07
N ALA A 128 10.12 16.74 5.84
CA ALA A 128 10.09 17.65 4.69
C ALA A 128 8.70 18.27 4.45
N LEU A 129 7.63 17.49 4.66
CA LEU A 129 6.26 17.96 4.43
C LEU A 129 5.74 18.94 5.49
N ILE A 130 6.28 18.92 6.71
CA ILE A 130 5.91 19.87 7.78
C ILE A 130 6.97 20.96 8.02
N HIS A 131 8.11 20.89 7.33
CA HIS A 131 9.25 21.75 7.62
C HIS A 131 9.00 23.22 7.22
N PRO A 132 9.19 24.20 8.12
CA PRO A 132 8.86 25.60 7.87
C PRO A 132 9.72 26.28 6.80
N ALA A 133 10.93 25.76 6.53
CA ALA A 133 11.78 26.29 5.45
C ALA A 133 11.34 25.86 4.04
N LEU A 134 10.48 24.83 3.91
CA LEU A 134 9.98 24.34 2.64
C LEU A 134 8.61 24.95 2.35
N GLY A 135 8.44 25.49 1.14
CA GLY A 135 7.21 26.09 0.64
C GLY A 135 6.22 25.06 0.09
N SER A 136 5.04 25.54 -0.28
CA SER A 136 3.94 24.71 -0.73
C SER A 136 4.27 23.91 -2.00
N GLU A 137 4.92 24.52 -2.99
CA GLU A 137 5.27 23.85 -4.25
C GLU A 137 6.27 22.70 -4.03
N GLU A 138 7.29 22.94 -3.20
CA GLU A 138 8.34 21.98 -2.86
C GLU A 138 7.74 20.78 -2.11
N ARG A 139 6.90 21.05 -1.10
CA ARG A 139 6.13 20.01 -0.39
C ARG A 139 5.23 19.20 -1.34
N ARG A 140 4.64 19.84 -2.36
CA ARG A 140 3.79 19.15 -3.34
C ARG A 140 4.58 18.14 -4.15
N ALA A 141 5.77 18.54 -4.60
CA ALA A 141 6.66 17.70 -5.38
C ALA A 141 7.15 16.51 -4.54
N LEU A 142 7.60 16.77 -3.31
CA LEU A 142 8.04 15.73 -2.39
C LEU A 142 6.91 14.78 -1.99
N GLY A 143 5.69 15.27 -1.79
CA GLY A 143 4.53 14.45 -1.46
C GLY A 143 4.16 13.38 -2.51
N LEU A 144 4.65 13.49 -3.75
CA LEU A 144 4.47 12.46 -4.77
C LEU A 144 5.24 11.17 -4.46
N TRP A 145 6.30 11.25 -3.65
CA TRP A 145 7.12 10.11 -3.25
C TRP A 145 6.42 9.17 -2.27
N LEU A 146 5.36 9.61 -1.60
CA LEU A 146 4.67 8.78 -0.61
C LEU A 146 4.10 7.50 -1.17
N LYS A 147 3.49 7.58 -2.35
CA LYS A 147 2.96 6.40 -3.04
C LYS A 147 4.06 5.40 -3.41
N HIS A 148 5.29 5.87 -3.58
CA HIS A 148 6.44 5.05 -3.95
C HIS A 148 7.02 4.37 -2.70
N LEU A 149 7.16 5.09 -1.59
CA LEU A 149 7.59 4.51 -0.30
C LEU A 149 6.58 3.51 0.28
N GLU A 150 5.27 3.80 0.20
CA GLU A 150 4.20 2.89 0.62
C GLU A 150 4.27 1.53 -0.09
N HIS A 151 4.75 1.50 -1.34
CA HIS A 151 4.91 0.28 -2.12
C HIS A 151 6.10 -0.58 -1.63
N CYS A 152 7.15 0.05 -1.08
CA CYS A 152 8.32 -0.63 -0.54
C CYS A 152 8.07 -1.20 0.86
N ILE A 153 7.36 -0.48 1.73
CA ILE A 153 6.94 -0.94 3.07
C ILE A 153 5.96 -2.13 2.96
N ALA A 154 5.10 -2.12 1.94
CA ALA A 154 4.16 -3.18 1.62
C ALA A 154 4.78 -4.50 1.13
N SER A 155 6.10 -4.56 0.95
CA SER A 155 6.86 -5.74 0.55
C SER A 155 7.71 -6.19 1.75
N PRO A 156 7.54 -7.43 2.27
CA PRO A 156 8.33 -7.87 3.43
C PRO A 156 9.83 -7.84 3.09
N GLN A 157 10.59 -7.07 3.87
CA GLN A 157 12.05 -7.03 3.78
C GLN A 157 12.61 -8.34 4.37
N ILE A 158 13.36 -9.10 3.57
CA ILE A 158 14.30 -10.10 4.08
C ILE A 158 15.54 -9.31 4.48
N THR A 159 15.70 -9.02 5.76
CA THR A 159 16.95 -8.45 6.28
C THR A 159 18.00 -9.55 6.29
N HIS A 160 18.98 -9.43 5.39
CA HIS A 160 20.26 -10.13 5.51
C HIS A 160 21.09 -9.44 6.58
N ASP A 161 20.90 -9.81 7.85
CA ASP A 161 21.89 -9.48 8.88
C ASP A 161 23.01 -10.51 8.88
N SER A 162 24.14 -10.10 8.31
CA SER A 162 25.43 -10.74 8.54
C SER A 162 26.08 -10.10 9.76
N THR A 163 25.96 -10.72 10.94
CA THR A 163 26.95 -10.56 12.00
C THR A 163 27.05 -11.83 12.87
N ASN A 164 27.98 -12.69 12.48
CA ASN A 164 28.97 -13.37 13.31
C ASN A 164 28.71 -13.49 14.83
N ASN A 165 28.42 -14.70 15.34
CA ASN A 165 29.16 -15.23 16.50
C ASN A 165 29.01 -16.76 16.69
N ASN A 166 30.14 -17.45 16.70
CA ASN A 166 30.32 -18.81 17.17
C ASN A 166 30.37 -18.85 18.71
N ASN A 167 29.63 -19.77 19.35
CA ASN A 167 30.13 -20.81 20.28
C ASN A 167 29.11 -21.23 21.37
N ASN A 168 28.72 -22.51 21.27
CA ASN A 168 28.66 -23.54 22.31
C ASN A 168 27.87 -23.40 23.64
N LYS A 169 27.03 -24.44 23.82
CA LYS A 169 26.87 -25.34 24.99
C LYS A 169 25.73 -25.10 26.02
N HIS A 170 24.82 -26.08 25.99
CA HIS A 170 24.37 -26.96 27.09
C HIS A 170 23.26 -26.55 28.09
N ILE A 171 22.28 -27.48 28.17
CA ILE A 171 21.53 -28.00 29.34
C ILE A 171 20.25 -27.26 29.79
N ASN A 172 19.14 -27.74 29.23
CA ASN A 172 17.99 -28.37 29.92
C ASN A 172 17.88 -28.21 31.44
N VAL A 173 16.90 -27.45 31.95
CA VAL A 173 16.24 -27.72 33.23
C VAL A 173 14.75 -27.40 33.15
N ASN A 174 13.93 -28.43 33.33
CA ASN A 174 12.51 -28.38 33.65
C ASN A 174 12.23 -27.52 34.90
N HIS A 175 11.20 -26.68 34.84
CA HIS A 175 10.45 -26.35 36.05
C HIS A 175 8.94 -26.35 35.77
N ASN A 176 8.30 -27.46 36.16
CA ASN A 176 6.90 -27.51 36.48
C ASN A 176 6.65 -26.62 37.69
N ASN A 177 5.57 -25.83 37.67
CA ASN A 177 4.79 -25.60 38.88
C ASN A 177 3.32 -25.38 38.52
N ASN A 178 2.54 -26.43 38.74
CA ASN A 178 1.12 -26.34 39.01
C ASN A 178 0.92 -25.56 40.32
N ASN A 179 -0.04 -24.65 40.36
CA ASN A 179 -0.90 -24.55 41.54
C ASN A 179 -2.29 -24.00 41.19
N ASN A 180 -3.26 -24.70 41.76
CA ASN A 180 -4.69 -24.63 41.53
C ASN A 180 -5.39 -23.49 42.30
N ASN A 181 -6.61 -23.21 41.82
CA ASN A 181 -7.80 -22.71 42.50
C ASN A 181 -7.85 -21.21 42.86
N ILE A 182 -8.91 -20.53 42.40
CA ILE A 182 -10.14 -20.33 43.19
C ILE A 182 -11.29 -19.84 42.28
N ILE A 183 -12.45 -20.43 42.55
CA ILE A 183 -13.78 -20.30 41.96
C ILE A 183 -14.36 -18.89 42.19
N ASN A 184 -15.08 -18.33 41.21
CA ASN A 184 -16.35 -17.67 41.48
C ASN A 184 -17.32 -17.72 40.30
N ASN A 185 -18.40 -18.46 40.51
CA ASN A 185 -19.60 -18.54 39.69
C ASN A 185 -20.31 -17.18 39.65
N ASN A 186 -20.91 -16.86 38.50
CA ASN A 186 -22.28 -16.33 38.46
C ASN A 186 -22.95 -16.73 37.14
N ASN A 187 -23.82 -17.75 37.25
CA ASN A 187 -24.84 -18.07 36.27
C ASN A 187 -25.92 -16.99 36.30
N ASN A 188 -26.40 -16.59 35.12
CA ASN A 188 -27.84 -16.39 34.92
C ASN A 188 -28.21 -16.81 33.50
N ASN A 189 -28.95 -17.92 33.45
CA ASN A 189 -29.61 -18.48 32.28
C ASN A 189 -30.66 -17.50 31.71
N SER A 190 -30.79 -17.48 30.40
CA SER A 190 -32.11 -17.58 29.78
C SER A 190 -32.03 -18.37 28.48
N ASN A 191 -32.71 -19.52 28.50
CA ASN A 191 -32.83 -20.47 27.40
C ASN A 191 -33.71 -19.91 26.29
N ASN A 192 -33.33 -20.15 25.03
CA ASN A 192 -34.34 -20.53 24.04
C ASN A 192 -33.72 -21.46 22.99
N MET A 193 -34.06 -22.75 23.10
CA MET A 193 -33.81 -23.77 22.09
C MET A 193 -34.72 -23.53 20.89
N ASN A 194 -34.17 -23.61 19.68
CA ASN A 194 -34.87 -24.21 18.56
C ASN A 194 -33.87 -25.03 17.74
N ASN A 195 -33.95 -26.35 17.94
CA ASN A 195 -33.36 -27.35 17.08
C ASN A 195 -33.99 -27.24 15.68
N ASN A 196 -33.16 -27.09 14.66
CA ASN A 196 -33.46 -27.68 13.36
C ASN A 196 -32.19 -28.35 12.81
N ASN A 197 -32.32 -29.67 12.68
CA ASN A 197 -31.36 -30.58 12.09
C ASN A 197 -31.01 -30.12 10.67
N ASN A 198 -29.74 -29.77 10.45
CA ASN A 198 -29.09 -29.95 9.17
C ASN A 198 -27.71 -30.53 9.44
N ILE A 199 -27.65 -31.86 9.43
CA ILE A 199 -26.41 -32.62 9.29
C ILE A 199 -25.88 -32.31 7.89
N ASN A 200 -25.22 -31.17 7.73
CA ASN A 200 -24.37 -30.92 6.59
C ASN A 200 -23.10 -31.74 6.83
N ASN A 201 -22.92 -32.79 6.05
CA ASN A 201 -21.63 -33.43 5.81
C ASN A 201 -20.63 -32.34 5.39
N SER A 202 -19.89 -31.78 6.36
CA SER A 202 -18.71 -30.97 6.12
C SER A 202 -17.61 -31.92 5.67
N ILE A 203 -17.67 -32.32 4.40
CA ILE A 203 -16.47 -32.75 3.69
C ILE A 203 -15.55 -31.54 3.73
N ASN A 204 -14.38 -31.70 4.35
CA ASN A 204 -13.34 -30.69 4.46
C ASN A 204 -12.81 -30.40 3.04
N TYR A 205 -13.55 -29.60 2.26
CA TYR A 205 -13.21 -29.23 0.89
C TYR A 205 -12.10 -28.20 0.91
N ASP A 206 -11.01 -28.47 0.19
CA ASP A 206 -9.94 -27.53 -0.06
C ASP A 206 -10.51 -26.24 -0.70
N PRO A 207 -10.40 -25.08 -0.04
CA PRO A 207 -10.94 -23.82 -0.55
C PRO A 207 -10.40 -23.44 -1.93
N ALA A 208 -9.19 -23.89 -2.28
CA ALA A 208 -8.58 -23.64 -3.59
C ALA A 208 -9.31 -24.36 -4.73
N MET A 209 -10.06 -25.42 -4.42
CA MET A 209 -10.77 -26.25 -5.38
C MET A 209 -12.15 -25.71 -5.75
N LYS A 210 -12.59 -24.62 -5.10
CA LYS A 210 -13.91 -24.01 -5.31
C LYS A 210 -14.18 -23.64 -6.77
N ASP A 211 -13.16 -23.14 -7.47
CA ASP A 211 -13.30 -22.62 -8.83
C ASP A 211 -13.06 -23.67 -9.93
N VAL A 212 -12.70 -24.91 -9.58
CA VAL A 212 -12.39 -26.00 -10.54
C VAL A 212 -13.53 -26.22 -11.52
N THR A 213 -14.78 -26.27 -11.05
CA THR A 213 -15.92 -26.50 -11.93
C THR A 213 -16.17 -25.31 -12.87
N GLY A 214 -15.98 -24.08 -12.41
CA GLY A 214 -16.07 -22.89 -13.26
C GLY A 214 -14.99 -22.87 -14.32
N TRP A 215 -13.75 -23.15 -13.92
CA TRP A 215 -12.59 -23.25 -14.80
C TRP A 215 -12.78 -24.33 -15.88
N LEU A 216 -13.18 -25.55 -15.51
CA LEU A 216 -13.38 -26.62 -16.48
C LEU A 216 -14.54 -26.34 -17.46
N LYS A 217 -15.51 -25.51 -17.10
CA LYS A 217 -16.55 -25.06 -18.06
C LYS A 217 -15.93 -24.21 -19.17
N THR A 218 -14.97 -23.33 -18.86
CA THR A 218 -14.28 -22.51 -19.89
C THR A 218 -13.47 -23.39 -20.85
N LEU A 219 -12.92 -24.51 -20.34
CA LEU A 219 -12.19 -25.48 -21.13
C LEU A 219 -13.08 -26.52 -21.84
N ARG A 220 -14.39 -26.53 -21.57
CA ARG A 220 -15.34 -27.59 -21.98
C ARG A 220 -14.93 -29.00 -21.48
N LEU A 221 -14.38 -29.06 -20.27
CA LEU A 221 -13.91 -30.29 -19.59
C LEU A 221 -14.67 -30.58 -18.28
N HIS A 222 -15.75 -29.84 -17.99
CA HIS A 222 -16.51 -29.95 -16.73
C HIS A 222 -17.14 -31.32 -16.45
N LYS A 223 -17.18 -32.23 -17.44
CA LYS A 223 -17.50 -33.65 -17.21
C LYS A 223 -16.56 -34.28 -16.17
N TYR A 224 -15.31 -33.84 -16.12
CA TYR A 224 -14.28 -34.36 -15.20
C TYR A 224 -14.21 -33.58 -13.87
N SER A 225 -15.13 -32.64 -13.63
CA SER A 225 -15.20 -31.90 -12.36
C SER A 225 -15.24 -32.82 -11.13
N PRO A 226 -16.04 -33.90 -11.07
CA PRO A 226 -16.08 -34.76 -9.89
C PRO A 226 -14.73 -35.42 -9.59
N LEU A 227 -13.97 -35.79 -10.64
CA LEU A 227 -12.64 -36.36 -10.50
C LEU A 227 -11.69 -35.35 -9.86
N LEU A 228 -11.58 -34.14 -10.43
CA LEU A 228 -10.65 -33.13 -9.91
C LEU A 228 -11.09 -32.62 -8.53
N MET A 229 -12.38 -32.51 -8.25
CA MET A 229 -12.87 -32.10 -6.92
C MET A 229 -12.72 -33.18 -5.84
N SER A 230 -12.38 -34.42 -6.21
CA SER A 230 -12.13 -35.51 -5.25
C SER A 230 -10.71 -35.55 -4.68
N MET A 231 -9.82 -34.70 -5.21
CA MET A 231 -8.42 -34.60 -4.79
C MET A 231 -8.10 -33.20 -4.26
N SER A 232 -6.98 -33.03 -3.56
CA SER A 232 -6.50 -31.72 -3.12
C SER A 232 -5.96 -30.91 -4.29
N TYR A 233 -5.80 -29.59 -4.09
CA TYR A 233 -5.20 -28.73 -5.08
C TYR A 233 -3.78 -29.15 -5.47
N ASP A 234 -2.96 -29.55 -4.50
CA ASP A 234 -1.59 -30.02 -4.76
C ASP A 234 -1.58 -31.34 -5.55
N GLN A 235 -2.50 -32.26 -5.24
CA GLN A 235 -2.67 -33.49 -6.00
C GLN A 235 -3.10 -33.20 -7.45
N MET A 236 -4.01 -32.25 -7.65
CA MET A 236 -4.42 -31.82 -8.99
C MET A 236 -3.24 -31.26 -9.79
N LEU A 237 -2.35 -30.50 -9.16
CA LEU A 237 -1.16 -29.96 -9.83
C LEU A 237 -0.13 -31.03 -10.19
N MET A 238 -0.13 -32.19 -9.52
CA MET A 238 0.79 -33.29 -9.78
C MET A 238 0.23 -34.38 -10.71
N LEU A 239 -0.99 -34.19 -11.23
CA LEU A 239 -1.62 -35.17 -12.13
C LEU A 239 -0.78 -35.48 -13.36
N ASN A 240 -0.67 -36.76 -13.68
CA ASN A 240 -0.03 -37.27 -14.90
C ASN A 240 -1.04 -38.00 -15.82
N GLU A 241 -0.59 -38.34 -17.03
CA GLU A 241 -1.46 -38.98 -18.03
C GLU A 241 -1.94 -40.37 -17.59
N ASP A 242 -1.08 -41.16 -16.93
CA ASP A 242 -1.39 -42.52 -16.47
C ASP A 242 -2.51 -42.52 -15.43
N GLN A 243 -2.48 -41.58 -14.49
CA GLN A 243 -3.53 -41.41 -13.49
C GLN A 243 -4.86 -41.03 -14.14
N LEU A 244 -4.86 -40.16 -15.16
CA LEU A 244 -6.08 -39.79 -15.88
C LEU A 244 -6.62 -40.96 -16.72
N GLU A 245 -5.73 -41.78 -17.30
CA GLU A 245 -6.09 -43.00 -18.02
C GLU A 245 -6.77 -44.02 -17.11
N ALA A 246 -6.24 -44.24 -15.91
CA ALA A 246 -6.84 -45.12 -14.90
C ALA A 246 -8.26 -44.68 -14.51
N HIS A 247 -8.58 -43.38 -14.61
CA HIS A 247 -9.91 -42.82 -14.37
C HIS A 247 -10.79 -42.74 -15.64
N ASN A 248 -10.43 -43.46 -16.71
CA ASN A 248 -11.17 -43.52 -17.97
C ASN A 248 -11.35 -42.15 -18.67
N VAL A 249 -10.39 -41.24 -18.50
CA VAL A 249 -10.39 -39.96 -19.22
C VAL A 249 -9.94 -40.20 -20.66
N THR A 250 -10.70 -39.67 -21.62
CA THR A 250 -10.40 -39.83 -23.05
C THR A 250 -9.08 -39.17 -23.43
N GLN A 251 -8.31 -39.76 -24.36
CA GLN A 251 -6.98 -39.27 -24.74
C GLN A 251 -6.93 -37.77 -25.05
N GLY A 252 -7.89 -37.25 -25.83
CA GLY A 252 -7.98 -35.82 -26.13
C GLY A 252 -8.24 -34.94 -24.90
N ALA A 253 -9.01 -35.43 -23.93
CA ALA A 253 -9.23 -34.73 -22.66
C ALA A 253 -8.01 -34.81 -21.74
N ARG A 254 -7.28 -35.93 -21.72
CA ARG A 254 -6.02 -36.08 -20.96
C ARG A 254 -5.00 -35.04 -21.40
N ASN A 255 -4.72 -34.98 -22.70
CA ASN A 255 -3.77 -34.01 -23.28
C ASN A 255 -4.16 -32.56 -22.93
N LYS A 256 -5.46 -32.24 -22.99
CA LYS A 256 -5.96 -30.90 -22.69
C LYS A 256 -5.90 -30.57 -21.19
N LEU A 257 -6.20 -31.53 -20.30
CA LEU A 257 -6.07 -31.35 -18.86
C LEU A 257 -4.61 -31.11 -18.47
N ILE A 258 -3.69 -31.97 -18.92
CA ILE A 258 -2.26 -31.84 -18.62
C ILE A 258 -1.70 -30.52 -19.16
N LEU A 259 -2.07 -30.11 -20.38
CA LEU A 259 -1.67 -28.82 -20.92
C LEU A 259 -2.12 -27.65 -20.02
N ASN A 260 -3.36 -27.67 -19.56
CA ASN A 260 -3.89 -26.57 -18.74
C ASN A 260 -3.39 -26.63 -17.29
N ILE A 261 -3.10 -27.81 -16.73
CA ILE A 261 -2.45 -27.96 -15.42
C ILE A 261 -1.01 -27.41 -15.48
N LYS A 262 -0.26 -27.69 -16.56
CA LYS A 262 1.05 -27.06 -16.79
C LYS A 262 0.95 -25.53 -16.85
N LYS A 263 -0.09 -25.00 -17.50
CA LYS A 263 -0.36 -23.55 -17.47
C LYS A 263 -0.64 -23.06 -16.06
N LEU A 264 -1.37 -23.81 -15.23
CA LEU A 264 -1.60 -23.46 -13.83
C LEU A 264 -0.28 -23.32 -13.06
N GLN A 265 0.65 -24.25 -13.25
CA GLN A 265 1.98 -24.22 -12.63
C GLN A 265 2.82 -23.03 -13.12
N GLN A 266 2.60 -22.57 -14.35
CA GLN A 266 3.37 -21.46 -14.97
C GLN A 266 2.76 -20.08 -14.75
N ARG A 267 1.58 -19.97 -14.11
CA ARG A 267 0.86 -18.68 -13.96
C ARG A 267 1.70 -17.61 -13.29
N GLN A 268 2.46 -17.96 -12.26
CA GLN A 268 3.28 -17.00 -11.53
C GLN A 268 4.34 -16.36 -12.46
N MET A 269 5.16 -17.18 -13.13
CA MET A 269 6.14 -16.71 -14.12
C MET A 269 5.47 -15.90 -15.25
N ARG A 270 4.28 -16.33 -15.68
CA ARG A 270 3.54 -15.61 -16.72
C ARG A 270 3.06 -14.23 -16.26
N LEU A 271 2.54 -14.11 -15.04
CA LEU A 271 2.13 -12.83 -14.46
C LEU A 271 3.33 -11.88 -14.29
N GLN A 272 4.48 -12.40 -13.87
CA GLN A 272 5.73 -11.62 -13.78
C GLN A 272 6.21 -11.15 -15.16
N ALA A 273 6.07 -11.99 -16.21
CA ALA A 273 6.38 -11.58 -17.58
C ALA A 273 5.45 -10.46 -18.06
N LEU A 274 4.13 -10.58 -17.82
CA LEU A 274 3.16 -9.53 -18.15
C LEU A 274 3.47 -8.22 -17.41
N GLN A 275 3.93 -8.29 -16.17
CA GLN A 275 4.36 -7.11 -15.42
C GLN A 275 5.53 -6.40 -16.14
N LYS A 276 6.57 -7.16 -16.51
CA LYS A 276 7.73 -6.62 -17.24
C LYS A 276 7.35 -6.06 -18.61
N ASP A 277 6.44 -6.70 -19.32
CA ASP A 277 5.96 -6.23 -20.63
C ASP A 277 5.29 -4.85 -20.52
N ILE A 278 4.55 -4.58 -19.43
CA ILE A 278 3.97 -3.24 -19.15
C ILE A 278 5.07 -2.24 -18.83
N GLU A 279 6.04 -2.61 -17.99
CA GLU A 279 7.13 -1.72 -17.53
C GLU A 279 8.03 -1.28 -18.69
N CYS A 280 8.35 -2.20 -19.60
CA CYS A 280 9.15 -1.91 -20.79
C CYS A 280 8.35 -1.20 -21.90
N GLY A 281 7.04 -1.00 -21.73
CA GLY A 281 6.17 -0.40 -22.75
C GLY A 281 5.93 -1.29 -23.98
N ASN A 282 6.28 -2.57 -23.91
CA ASN A 282 6.18 -3.52 -25.02
C ASN A 282 4.82 -4.27 -25.07
N GLY A 283 4.02 -4.15 -24.01
CA GLY A 283 2.79 -4.90 -23.84
C GLY A 283 1.53 -4.19 -24.37
N ASP A 284 0.71 -4.90 -25.15
CA ASP A 284 -0.66 -4.47 -25.48
C ASP A 284 -1.57 -4.66 -24.25
N LEU A 285 -1.91 -3.54 -23.58
CA LEU A 285 -2.75 -3.54 -22.37
C LEU A 285 -4.07 -4.29 -22.54
N LYS A 286 -4.67 -4.26 -23.74
CA LYS A 286 -5.94 -4.97 -23.99
C LYS A 286 -5.75 -6.48 -23.89
N GLN A 287 -4.67 -7.00 -24.47
CA GLN A 287 -4.32 -8.42 -24.41
C GLN A 287 -3.95 -8.83 -22.98
N ILE A 288 -3.19 -7.99 -22.28
CA ILE A 288 -2.81 -8.25 -20.89
C ILE A 288 -4.03 -8.32 -19.97
N ILE A 289 -4.98 -7.39 -20.11
CA ILE A 289 -6.25 -7.42 -19.35
C ILE A 289 -7.02 -8.72 -19.61
N GLU A 290 -7.09 -9.18 -20.86
CA GLU A 290 -7.76 -10.45 -21.20
C GLU A 290 -7.02 -11.65 -20.61
N GLU A 291 -5.70 -11.64 -20.66
CA GLU A 291 -4.89 -12.72 -20.13
C GLU A 291 -5.01 -12.84 -18.61
N VAL A 292 -4.93 -11.73 -17.87
CA VAL A 292 -5.19 -11.72 -16.42
C VAL A 292 -6.61 -12.20 -16.11
N ARG A 293 -7.61 -11.82 -16.92
CA ARG A 293 -8.99 -12.33 -16.77
C ARG A 293 -9.07 -13.84 -16.94
N SER A 294 -8.30 -14.40 -17.87
CA SER A 294 -8.24 -15.84 -18.11
C SER A 294 -7.57 -16.60 -16.95
N ILE A 295 -6.59 -15.98 -16.29
CA ILE A 295 -5.92 -16.52 -15.09
C ILE A 295 -6.85 -16.44 -13.87
N LEU A 296 -7.63 -15.35 -13.73
CA LEU A 296 -8.51 -15.12 -12.59
C LEU A 296 -9.61 -16.19 -12.42
N VAL A 297 -10.02 -16.86 -13.50
CA VAL A 297 -11.04 -17.92 -13.45
C VAL A 297 -10.45 -19.31 -13.17
N THR A 298 -9.16 -19.40 -12.87
CA THR A 298 -8.48 -20.66 -12.57
C THR A 298 -8.46 -20.95 -11.06
N PRO A 299 -8.47 -22.22 -10.64
CA PRO A 299 -8.37 -22.58 -9.21
C PRO A 299 -7.07 -22.04 -8.62
N MET A 300 -7.12 -21.42 -7.45
CA MET A 300 -5.95 -20.85 -6.78
C MET A 300 -6.10 -20.91 -5.27
N LYS A 301 -4.97 -21.06 -4.57
CA LYS A 301 -4.96 -21.01 -3.10
C LYS A 301 -5.32 -19.62 -2.60
N ALA A 302 -5.96 -19.58 -1.44
CA ALA A 302 -6.15 -18.33 -0.71
C ALA A 302 -4.79 -17.77 -0.30
N TYR A 303 -4.71 -16.45 -0.18
CA TYR A 303 -3.60 -15.82 0.51
C TYR A 303 -3.47 -16.41 1.94
N PRO A 304 -2.30 -16.95 2.34
CA PRO A 304 -2.15 -17.60 3.64
C PRO A 304 -2.46 -16.60 4.77
N GLN A 305 -3.28 -17.02 5.74
CA GLN A 305 -3.67 -16.23 6.91
C GLN A 305 -2.62 -16.26 8.04
N GLU A 306 -1.52 -17.00 7.85
CA GLU A 306 -0.41 -17.12 8.81
C GLU A 306 0.91 -16.69 8.17
N PRO A 307 1.91 -16.25 8.96
CA PRO A 307 3.25 -15.92 8.48
C PRO A 307 3.99 -17.21 8.09
N VAL A 308 3.54 -17.87 7.03
CA VAL A 308 4.27 -18.93 6.35
C VAL A 308 5.28 -18.25 5.42
N PRO A 309 6.55 -18.71 5.36
CA PRO A 309 7.52 -18.19 4.39
C PRO A 309 6.85 -18.07 3.02
N LEU A 310 6.96 -16.89 2.40
CA LEU A 310 6.34 -16.57 1.10
C LEU A 310 6.54 -17.76 0.15
N GLN A 311 5.49 -18.55 -0.07
CA GLN A 311 5.53 -19.58 -1.08
C GLN A 311 5.53 -18.87 -2.44
N ASP A 312 6.42 -19.30 -3.33
CA ASP A 312 6.54 -18.82 -4.71
C ASP A 312 5.29 -19.16 -5.59
N ASP A 313 4.06 -19.14 -5.05
CA ASP A 313 2.79 -19.46 -5.75
C ASP A 313 1.63 -18.54 -5.30
N ASP A 314 1.92 -17.32 -4.85
CA ASP A 314 0.85 -16.37 -4.48
C ASP A 314 0.23 -15.68 -5.71
N ILE A 315 -0.65 -16.42 -6.39
CA ILE A 315 -1.36 -15.96 -7.58
C ILE A 315 -2.19 -14.69 -7.34
N PRO A 316 -2.99 -14.56 -6.26
CA PRO A 316 -3.72 -13.31 -5.97
C PRO A 316 -2.81 -12.07 -5.87
N ARG A 317 -1.63 -12.20 -5.24
CA ARG A 317 -0.66 -11.09 -5.13
C ARG A 317 -0.07 -10.73 -6.49
N GLU A 318 0.32 -11.71 -7.30
CA GLU A 318 0.87 -11.44 -8.63
C GLU A 318 -0.16 -10.81 -9.58
N ILE A 319 -1.42 -11.26 -9.55
CA ILE A 319 -2.52 -10.59 -10.27
C ILE A 319 -2.64 -9.13 -9.81
N THR A 320 -2.59 -8.88 -8.50
CA THR A 320 -2.70 -7.54 -7.93
C THR A 320 -1.57 -6.62 -8.38
N ARG A 321 -0.34 -7.12 -8.55
CA ARG A 321 0.80 -6.36 -9.10
C ARG A 321 0.59 -5.97 -10.56
N VAL A 322 0.13 -6.89 -11.40
CA VAL A 322 -0.18 -6.59 -12.81
C VAL A 322 -1.28 -5.54 -12.91
N LEU A 323 -2.34 -5.65 -12.09
CA LEU A 323 -3.40 -4.65 -12.01
C LEU A 323 -2.86 -3.26 -11.61
N ALA A 324 -1.95 -3.20 -10.64
CA ALA A 324 -1.31 -1.94 -10.23
C ALA A 324 -0.61 -1.27 -11.41
N LYS A 325 0.17 -2.04 -12.19
CA LYS A 325 0.90 -1.53 -13.35
C LYS A 325 -0.05 -1.05 -14.45
N ILE A 326 -1.11 -1.81 -14.76
CA ILE A 326 -2.16 -1.36 -15.69
C ILE A 326 -2.77 -0.04 -15.21
N CYS A 327 -3.07 0.09 -13.91
CA CYS A 327 -3.61 1.33 -13.34
C CYS A 327 -2.67 2.52 -13.54
N SER A 328 -1.39 2.34 -13.19
CA SER A 328 -0.37 3.38 -13.33
C SER A 328 -0.23 3.81 -14.78
N THR A 329 -0.09 2.85 -15.71
CA THR A 329 0.03 3.14 -17.15
C THR A 329 -1.20 3.87 -17.67
N LEU A 330 -2.41 3.49 -17.27
CA LEU A 330 -3.63 4.22 -17.67
C LEU A 330 -3.66 5.66 -17.10
N LEU A 331 -3.20 5.89 -15.88
CA LEU A 331 -3.25 7.21 -15.23
C LEU A 331 -2.13 8.16 -15.67
N THR A 332 -0.97 7.64 -16.07
CA THR A 332 0.19 8.44 -16.49
C THR A 332 0.34 8.55 -18.02
N SER A 333 -0.36 7.70 -18.79
CA SER A 333 -0.29 7.77 -20.25
C SER A 333 -0.67 9.16 -20.79
N PRO A 334 0.12 9.73 -21.71
CA PRO A 334 -0.18 11.02 -22.34
C PRO A 334 -1.46 10.96 -23.19
N VAL A 335 -1.82 9.76 -23.70
CA VAL A 335 -3.06 9.49 -24.43
C VAL A 335 -3.91 8.53 -23.60
N PHE A 336 -5.01 9.03 -23.06
CA PHE A 336 -5.90 8.23 -22.23
C PHE A 336 -6.87 7.42 -23.12
N ASP A 337 -6.63 6.12 -23.23
CA ASP A 337 -7.50 5.22 -23.99
C ASP A 337 -8.75 4.86 -23.16
N HIS A 338 -9.84 5.60 -23.40
CA HIS A 338 -11.13 5.37 -22.76
C HIS A 338 -11.72 3.98 -23.05
N SER A 339 -11.31 3.30 -24.14
CA SER A 339 -11.86 2.00 -24.52
C SER A 339 -11.40 0.86 -23.59
N LEU A 340 -10.26 1.02 -22.93
CA LEU A 340 -9.69 0.02 -22.00
C LEU A 340 -10.32 0.09 -20.61
N VAL A 341 -10.84 1.27 -20.23
CA VAL A 341 -11.36 1.53 -18.87
C VAL A 341 -12.48 0.57 -18.47
N PRO A 342 -13.52 0.31 -19.29
CA PRO A 342 -14.57 -0.64 -18.92
C PRO A 342 -14.03 -2.05 -18.70
N ALA A 343 -13.11 -2.51 -19.57
CA ALA A 343 -12.53 -3.84 -19.47
C ALA A 343 -11.68 -4.00 -18.21
N TYR A 344 -10.92 -2.95 -17.85
CA TYR A 344 -10.13 -2.90 -16.62
C TYR A 344 -11.00 -2.83 -15.36
N VAL A 345 -12.02 -1.97 -15.32
CA VAL A 345 -12.93 -1.87 -14.16
C VAL A 345 -13.69 -3.18 -13.92
N GLN A 346 -14.16 -3.84 -14.98
CA GLN A 346 -14.77 -5.17 -14.86
C GLN A 346 -13.80 -6.21 -14.28
N LEU A 347 -12.51 -6.13 -14.64
CA LEU A 347 -11.50 -7.02 -14.08
C LEU A 347 -11.29 -6.76 -12.59
N LEU A 348 -11.22 -5.48 -12.16
CA LEU A 348 -11.16 -5.10 -10.74
C LEU A 348 -12.37 -5.61 -9.96
N ASP A 349 -13.57 -5.48 -10.51
CA ASP A 349 -14.81 -5.96 -9.88
C ASP A 349 -14.81 -7.47 -9.65
N ARG A 350 -14.30 -8.24 -10.62
CA ARG A 350 -14.14 -9.69 -10.45
C ARG A 350 -13.14 -10.02 -9.34
N CYS A 351 -12.04 -9.28 -9.21
CA CYS A 351 -11.08 -9.51 -8.14
C CYS A 351 -11.65 -9.14 -6.75
N LEU A 352 -12.43 -8.06 -6.66
CA LEU A 352 -13.11 -7.66 -5.41
C LEU A 352 -14.14 -8.71 -4.96
N ALA A 353 -14.82 -9.35 -5.90
CA ALA A 353 -15.78 -10.42 -5.64
C ALA A 353 -15.14 -11.80 -5.39
N HIS A 354 -13.83 -11.96 -5.64
CA HIS A 354 -13.15 -13.25 -5.54
C HIS A 354 -12.79 -13.59 -4.10
N ASP A 355 -13.10 -14.80 -3.64
CA ASP A 355 -12.93 -15.18 -2.23
C ASP A 355 -11.48 -15.45 -1.83
N GLN A 356 -10.62 -15.82 -2.79
CA GLN A 356 -9.19 -16.07 -2.55
C GLN A 356 -8.36 -14.79 -2.34
N PHE A 357 -8.93 -13.61 -2.63
CA PHE A 357 -8.27 -12.32 -2.40
C PHE A 357 -8.48 -11.87 -0.96
N CYS A 358 -7.41 -11.63 -0.23
CA CYS A 358 -7.51 -11.09 1.13
C CYS A 358 -8.00 -9.64 1.13
N GLN A 359 -8.52 -9.18 2.27
CA GLN A 359 -9.10 -7.84 2.41
C GLN A 359 -8.07 -6.73 2.12
N THR A 360 -6.79 -6.97 2.39
CA THR A 360 -5.70 -6.03 2.09
C THR A 360 -5.54 -5.82 0.57
N LEU A 361 -5.54 -6.89 -0.22
CA LEU A 361 -5.51 -6.79 -1.69
C LEU A 361 -6.78 -6.12 -2.22
N LYS A 362 -7.96 -6.49 -1.68
CA LYS A 362 -9.24 -5.88 -2.08
C LYS A 362 -9.29 -4.37 -1.82
N ARG A 363 -8.75 -3.89 -0.69
CA ARG A 363 -8.65 -2.45 -0.40
C ARG A 363 -7.82 -1.70 -1.47
N ARG A 364 -6.71 -2.28 -1.92
CA ARG A 364 -5.87 -1.70 -3.00
C ARG A 364 -6.62 -1.66 -4.33
N ILE A 365 -7.25 -2.77 -4.72
CA ILE A 365 -8.01 -2.88 -5.96
C ILE A 365 -9.18 -1.86 -5.98
N TYR A 366 -9.85 -1.68 -4.84
CA TYR A 366 -10.92 -0.70 -4.70
C TYR A 366 -10.42 0.75 -4.85
N SER A 367 -9.24 1.08 -4.30
CA SER A 367 -8.66 2.42 -4.44
C SER A 367 -8.34 2.75 -5.90
N TRP A 368 -7.80 1.79 -6.67
CA TRP A 368 -7.55 1.95 -8.11
C TRP A 368 -8.85 2.13 -8.90
N LYS A 369 -9.91 1.40 -8.56
CA LYS A 369 -11.24 1.58 -9.14
C LYS A 369 -11.74 3.02 -8.95
N GLN A 370 -11.58 3.57 -7.74
CA GLN A 370 -11.96 4.96 -7.46
C GLN A 370 -11.09 5.98 -8.22
N GLN A 371 -9.79 5.73 -8.33
CA GLN A 371 -8.86 6.61 -9.05
C GLN A 371 -9.23 6.72 -10.54
N ILE A 372 -9.46 5.59 -11.20
CA ILE A 372 -9.85 5.55 -12.61
C ILE A 372 -11.22 6.22 -12.83
N ALA A 373 -12.19 6.02 -11.92
CA ALA A 373 -13.49 6.67 -12.00
C ALA A 373 -13.38 8.21 -11.91
N LYS A 374 -12.58 8.72 -10.96
CA LYS A 374 -12.33 10.17 -10.79
C LYS A 374 -11.54 10.75 -11.96
N PHE A 375 -10.53 10.03 -12.46
CA PHE A 375 -9.67 10.47 -13.55
C PHE A 375 -10.43 10.53 -14.89
N GLY A 376 -11.23 9.50 -15.19
CA GLY A 376 -12.09 9.46 -16.37
C GLY A 376 -13.16 10.54 -16.37
N ALA A 377 -13.67 10.95 -15.20
CA ALA A 377 -14.63 12.05 -15.08
C ALA A 377 -14.01 13.42 -15.40
N ARG A 378 -12.73 13.64 -15.10
CA ARG A 378 -12.01 14.91 -15.34
C ARG A 378 -11.57 15.13 -16.79
N ARG A 379 -11.48 14.05 -17.58
CA ARG A 379 -10.98 14.06 -18.97
C ARG A 379 -12.03 13.72 -20.02
N ARG A 380 -13.32 13.57 -19.66
CA ARG A 380 -14.37 13.46 -20.68
C ARG A 380 -14.25 14.66 -21.63
N PRO A 381 -14.27 14.47 -22.96
CA PRO A 381 -14.43 15.58 -23.87
C PRO A 381 -15.71 16.31 -23.44
N TYR A 382 -15.62 17.61 -23.21
CA TYR A 382 -16.79 18.47 -23.13
C TYR A 382 -17.58 18.28 -24.44
N THR A 383 -18.58 17.42 -24.44
CA THR A 383 -19.64 17.49 -25.45
C THR A 383 -20.58 18.56 -24.95
N LEU A 384 -20.40 19.78 -25.46
CA LEU A 384 -21.28 20.89 -25.16
C LEU A 384 -22.70 20.51 -25.62
N PRO A 385 -23.75 20.66 -24.79
CA PRO A 385 -25.11 20.18 -25.07
C PRO A 385 -25.80 20.77 -26.33
N TRP A 386 -25.19 21.74 -27.00
CA TRP A 386 -25.73 22.39 -28.19
C TRP A 386 -25.17 21.86 -29.52
N MET A 387 -24.17 20.96 -29.49
CA MET A 387 -23.60 20.36 -30.72
C MET A 387 -24.43 19.18 -31.25
N SER A 388 -25.75 19.31 -31.25
CA SER A 388 -26.67 18.40 -31.92
C SER A 388 -27.88 19.18 -32.40
N LYS A 389 -27.72 19.87 -33.54
CA LYS A 389 -28.69 19.99 -34.65
C LYS A 389 -28.21 20.98 -35.71
N ASP A 390 -27.95 20.42 -36.90
CA ASP A 390 -28.16 20.96 -38.25
C ASP A 390 -27.80 22.43 -38.57
N MET A 391 -26.80 22.63 -39.45
CA MET A 391 -26.94 23.38 -40.72
C MET A 391 -25.63 23.42 -41.54
N PRO A 392 -25.70 23.34 -42.88
CA PRO A 392 -24.53 23.34 -43.77
C PRO A 392 -24.19 24.73 -44.33
N GLY A 393 -22.89 25.00 -44.51
CA GLY A 393 -22.37 26.07 -45.37
C GLY A 393 -21.94 27.36 -44.66
N VAL A 394 -20.67 27.73 -44.84
CA VAL A 394 -20.06 29.08 -45.05
C VAL A 394 -18.62 29.10 -44.48
N PRO A 395 -17.60 29.63 -45.21
CA PRO A 395 -16.19 29.47 -44.87
C PRO A 395 -15.57 30.66 -44.12
N SER A 396 -14.44 30.36 -43.45
CA SER A 396 -13.34 31.18 -42.91
C SER A 396 -13.57 32.65 -42.55
N ARG A 397 -13.24 33.01 -41.30
CA ARG A 397 -12.68 34.34 -40.99
C ARG A 397 -11.62 34.30 -39.89
N THR A 398 -10.59 35.08 -40.16
CA THR A 398 -9.32 35.33 -39.48
C THR A 398 -9.44 36.05 -38.14
N ALA A 399 -8.44 35.78 -37.28
CA ALA A 399 -7.85 36.67 -36.28
C ALA A 399 -8.74 37.24 -35.16
N ASN A 400 -8.38 36.91 -33.91
CA ASN A 400 -7.91 37.90 -32.96
C ASN A 400 -7.35 37.22 -31.70
N THR A 401 -6.04 37.31 -31.54
CA THR A 401 -5.31 37.03 -30.32
C THR A 401 -5.59 38.14 -29.30
N LEU A 402 -5.96 37.78 -28.07
CA LEU A 402 -5.92 38.66 -26.90
C LEU A 402 -5.28 37.91 -25.71
N PRO A 403 -4.72 38.63 -24.73
CA PRO A 403 -3.38 38.36 -24.23
C PRO A 403 -3.36 37.55 -22.92
N PHE A 404 -2.19 36.98 -22.65
CA PHE A 404 -1.80 36.37 -21.38
C PHE A 404 -2.10 37.29 -20.19
N GLY A 405 -3.06 36.90 -19.36
CA GLY A 405 -3.25 37.44 -18.02
C GLY A 405 -2.53 36.55 -17.01
N THR A 406 -1.52 37.11 -16.35
CA THR A 406 -0.81 36.55 -15.19
C THR A 406 -1.80 36.24 -14.06
N ARG A 407 -1.81 34.99 -13.60
CA ARG A 407 -2.56 34.55 -12.42
C ARG A 407 -1.72 34.83 -11.16
N PRO A 408 -2.25 35.49 -10.11
CA PRO A 408 -1.49 35.79 -8.91
C PRO A 408 -1.19 34.53 -8.09
N SER A 409 0.05 34.45 -7.62
CA SER A 409 0.72 33.30 -6.98
C SER A 409 0.55 33.22 -5.46
N ASN A 410 -0.56 33.69 -4.88
CA ASN A 410 -0.75 33.67 -3.43
C ASN A 410 -2.21 33.43 -3.01
N ILE A 411 -2.72 32.23 -3.31
CA ILE A 411 -3.81 31.65 -2.54
C ILE A 411 -3.27 30.33 -2.00
N VAL A 412 -2.78 30.36 -0.76
CA VAL A 412 -2.56 29.13 0.01
C VAL A 412 -3.95 28.55 0.22
N ASP A 413 -4.28 27.54 -0.56
CA ASP A 413 -5.52 26.79 -0.46
C ASP A 413 -5.58 26.17 0.96
N PRO A 414 -6.54 26.56 1.81
CA PRO A 414 -6.65 26.01 3.17
C PRO A 414 -6.77 24.47 3.15
N ASP A 415 -7.40 23.93 2.10
CA ASP A 415 -7.53 22.48 1.91
C ASP A 415 -6.20 21.82 1.51
N TYR A 416 -5.19 22.57 1.08
CA TYR A 416 -3.89 22.02 0.70
C TYR A 416 -3.05 21.61 1.90
N GLU A 417 -3.01 22.45 2.94
CA GLU A 417 -2.34 22.16 4.21
C GLU A 417 -3.06 21.02 4.95
N ASP A 418 -4.40 20.99 4.93
CA ASP A 418 -5.18 19.90 5.52
C ASP A 418 -4.98 18.56 4.78
N ARG A 419 -4.76 18.60 3.46
CA ARG A 419 -4.43 17.42 2.65
C ARG A 419 -3.00 16.95 2.86
N LEU A 420 -2.05 17.85 3.07
CA LEU A 420 -0.68 17.53 3.49
C LEU A 420 -0.64 16.93 4.90
N GLU A 421 -1.50 17.41 5.79
CA GLU A 421 -1.63 16.91 7.16
C GLU A 421 -2.27 15.52 7.18
N SER A 422 -3.35 15.28 6.43
CA SER A 422 -3.89 13.93 6.22
C SER A 422 -2.89 12.98 5.57
N LEU A 423 -2.01 13.51 4.73
CA LEU A 423 -1.00 12.76 4.03
C LEU A 423 0.17 12.39 4.98
N CYS A 424 0.64 13.34 5.82
CA CYS A 424 1.63 13.13 6.89
C CYS A 424 1.11 12.21 8.01
N LEU A 425 -0.17 12.32 8.36
CA LEU A 425 -0.87 11.41 9.26
C LEU A 425 -0.99 10.01 8.64
N SER A 426 -1.31 9.89 7.35
CA SER A 426 -1.31 8.58 6.65
C SER A 426 0.07 7.92 6.63
N VAL A 427 1.16 8.70 6.62
CA VAL A 427 2.53 8.17 6.72
C VAL A 427 2.81 7.57 8.11
N THR A 428 2.23 8.15 9.16
CA THR A 428 2.45 7.78 10.57
C THR A 428 1.40 6.78 11.11
N GLU A 429 0.21 6.74 10.53
CA GLU A 429 -0.89 5.84 10.93
C GLU A 429 -0.59 4.36 10.66
N HIS A 430 0.27 4.05 9.67
CA HIS A 430 0.71 2.69 9.40
C HIS A 430 1.73 2.12 10.42
N ALA A 431 2.32 2.94 11.29
CA ALA A 431 3.15 2.47 12.42
C ALA A 431 2.32 2.06 13.65
N ILE A 432 1.05 2.49 13.73
CA ILE A 432 0.14 2.22 14.87
C ILE A 432 -0.68 0.93 14.64
N GLY A 433 -0.63 0.37 13.43
CA GLY A 433 -1.39 -0.83 13.05
C GLY A 433 -0.81 -2.17 13.50
N ASP A 434 0.46 -2.22 13.87
CA ASP A 434 1.19 -3.48 14.13
C ASP A 434 1.45 -3.77 15.63
N THR A 435 0.89 -2.99 16.56
CA THR A 435 1.08 -3.17 18.02
C THR A 435 -0.24 -3.28 18.78
N PHE A 436 -1.17 -4.11 18.29
CA PHE A 436 -2.24 -4.62 19.13
C PHE A 436 -2.51 -6.09 18.81
N HIS A 437 -1.61 -6.97 19.23
CA HIS A 437 -1.90 -8.35 19.64
C HIS A 437 -0.81 -8.79 20.63
N SER A 438 -1.05 -8.54 21.92
CA SER A 438 -0.54 -9.29 23.07
C SER A 438 -1.41 -8.96 24.28
#